data_AF-A0AAE4LLW7-F1
#
_entry.id   AF-A0AAE4LLW7-F1
#
_cell.length_a   1.000
_cell.length_b   1.000
_cell.length_c   1.000
_cell.angle_alpha   90.00
_cell.angle_beta   90.00
_cell.angle_gamma   90.00
#
_symmetry.space_group_name_H-M   'P 1'
#
loop_
_entity.id
_entity.type
_entity.pdbx_description
1 polymer ?
#
loop_
_entity_poly.entity_id
_entity_poly.type
_entity_poly.pdbx_seq_one_letter_code
_entity_poly.pdbx_strand_id
1 'polypeptide(L)'
;MLVLFAVILGGIVTGRLLQSRRLAFVSRLIAVIIWALLFLLGLEVGSDPAVVGGMATLGRTAFVIFVFSVAGSIGASWLLWRRIRGRSASGTEGTGANPASAGSVSGRELGTGGGGCGANCSSGTVADISSETFPNPAACGASCSAEPSDSAVGRVSCSPEPSEPALFRAPCSPQSSEPTACEPTPAPACPASDPEKPLSMWNALKGSLVIVAFFVAGCVAGLFALVPFDVAGARVSTYVLYALMFCVGVTLGHDETLAGRVRRLDPRLALLPVMTAVGTLAGAALATPLLPPLAVTDTLAVGSGFGYYSLSSIFIADFRGAELGTVALLCNVMREIFTLLAAPLVARWCGPLAAVSIGGATTFDTTLPVITQAAGKPYAVVSIFHGCTLDFSVPFLVTFFCTL
;
A
#
# COMPACT_ATOMS: atom_id res chain seq x y z
N MET A 1 5.57 21.82 -20.31
CA MET A 1 6.43 20.80 -19.67
C MET A 1 7.45 21.42 -18.72
N LEU A 2 8.40 22.23 -19.21
CA LEU A 2 9.50 22.78 -18.39
C LEU A 2 9.03 23.58 -17.16
N VAL A 3 7.93 24.34 -17.28
CA VAL A 3 7.34 25.08 -16.14
C VAL A 3 6.87 24.13 -15.04
N LEU A 4 6.16 23.05 -15.40
CA LEU A 4 5.72 22.04 -14.43
C LEU A 4 6.90 21.35 -13.75
N PHE A 5 7.94 20.99 -14.51
CA PHE A 5 9.19 20.45 -13.93
C PHE A 5 9.84 21.43 -12.96
N ALA A 6 9.95 22.71 -13.33
CA ALA A 6 10.53 23.73 -12.48
C ALA A 6 9.71 23.95 -11.19
N VAL A 7 8.38 23.92 -11.28
CA VAL A 7 7.47 24.06 -10.13
C VAL A 7 7.59 22.86 -9.18
N ILE A 8 7.59 21.63 -9.72
CA ILE A 8 7.75 20.40 -8.90
C ILE A 8 9.14 20.38 -8.24
N LEU A 9 10.21 20.64 -9.00
CA LEU A 9 11.58 20.71 -8.47
C LEU A 9 11.72 21.80 -7.41
N GLY A 10 11.15 22.99 -7.65
CA GLY A 10 11.10 24.08 -6.68
C GLY A 10 10.37 23.66 -5.40
N GLY A 11 9.27 22.91 -5.53
CA GLY A 11 8.57 22.30 -4.41
C GLY A 11 9.46 21.32 -3.63
N ILE A 12 10.12 20.38 -4.31
CA ILE A 12 11.01 19.38 -3.68
C ILE A 12 12.16 20.05 -2.91
N VAL A 13 12.82 21.03 -3.52
CA VAL A 13 13.90 21.79 -2.87
C VAL A 13 13.36 22.53 -1.64
N THR A 14 12.20 23.16 -1.77
CA THR A 14 11.55 23.86 -0.66
C THR A 14 11.16 22.89 0.47
N GLY A 15 10.62 21.71 0.14
CA GLY A 15 10.28 20.65 1.09
C GLY A 15 11.49 20.16 1.89
N ARG A 16 12.63 19.98 1.22
CA ARG A 16 13.90 19.62 1.86
C ARG A 16 14.41 20.73 2.78
N LEU A 17 14.33 21.99 2.36
CA LEU A 17 14.74 23.13 3.20
C LEU A 17 13.87 23.29 4.45
N LEU A 18 12.59 22.90 4.35
CA LEU A 18 11.62 22.95 5.45
C LEU A 18 11.51 21.64 6.25
N GLN A 19 12.44 20.68 6.05
CA GLN A 19 12.42 19.38 6.71
C GLN A 19 12.39 19.46 8.25
N SER A 20 12.96 20.52 8.83
CA SER A 20 12.99 20.76 10.28
C SER A 20 11.65 21.22 10.86
N ARG A 21 10.65 21.57 10.03
CA ARG A 21 9.34 22.07 10.48
C ARG A 21 8.23 21.07 10.15
N ARG A 22 7.32 20.85 11.10
CA ARG A 22 6.17 19.97 10.90
C ARG A 22 5.14 20.62 9.98
N LEU A 23 5.17 20.30 8.69
CA LEU A 23 4.29 20.89 7.66
C LEU A 23 2.88 20.29 7.61
N ALA A 24 2.24 20.10 8.77
CA ALA A 24 0.86 19.59 8.84
C ALA A 24 -0.17 20.51 8.15
N PHE A 25 0.19 21.78 7.92
CA PHE A 25 -0.61 22.72 7.13
C PHE A 25 -0.62 22.38 5.64
N VAL A 26 0.50 21.91 5.08
CA VAL A 26 0.64 21.64 3.64
C VAL A 26 -0.31 20.52 3.20
N SER A 27 -0.40 19.45 3.98
CA SER A 27 -1.35 18.36 3.70
C SER A 27 -2.81 18.84 3.69
N ARG A 28 -3.20 19.71 4.64
CA ARG A 28 -4.55 20.31 4.67
C ARG A 28 -4.78 21.25 3.48
N LEU A 29 -3.78 22.03 3.11
CA LEU A 29 -3.83 22.91 1.96
C LEU A 29 -4.00 22.12 0.65
N ILE A 30 -3.25 21.03 0.46
CA ILE A 30 -3.39 20.13 -0.70
C ILE A 30 -4.83 19.60 -0.81
N ALA A 31 -5.40 19.12 0.30
CA ALA A 31 -6.77 18.60 0.30
C ALA A 31 -7.79 19.67 -0.12
N VAL A 32 -7.69 20.89 0.42
CA VAL A 32 -8.57 22.01 0.05
C VAL A 32 -8.40 22.41 -1.40
N ILE A 33 -7.16 22.47 -1.90
CA ILE A 33 -6.86 22.77 -3.31
C ILE A 33 -7.48 21.69 -4.22
N ILE A 34 -7.34 20.41 -3.87
CA ILE A 34 -7.93 19.30 -4.62
C ILE A 34 -9.45 19.43 -4.66
N TRP A 35 -10.11 19.70 -3.53
CA TRP A 35 -11.57 19.89 -3.50
C TRP A 35 -12.01 21.06 -4.37
N ALA A 36 -11.28 22.18 -4.33
CA ALA A 36 -11.56 23.33 -5.19
C ALA A 36 -11.39 22.98 -6.67
N LEU A 37 -10.29 22.33 -7.06
CA LEU A 37 -10.04 21.94 -8.45
C LEU A 37 -11.05 20.92 -8.98
N LEU A 38 -11.45 19.93 -8.17
CA LEU A 38 -12.47 18.95 -8.55
C LEU A 38 -13.84 19.59 -8.70
N PHE A 39 -14.17 20.54 -7.84
CA PHE A 39 -15.39 21.33 -7.96
C PHE A 39 -15.37 22.18 -9.24
N LEU A 40 -14.24 22.81 -9.57
CA LEU A 40 -14.07 23.57 -10.82
C LEU A 40 -14.15 22.66 -12.06
N LEU A 41 -13.53 21.48 -12.03
CA LEU A 41 -13.66 20.47 -13.09
C LEU A 41 -15.12 20.03 -13.23
N GLY A 42 -15.83 19.81 -12.12
CA GLY A 42 -17.25 19.52 -12.13
C GLY A 42 -18.08 20.65 -12.73
N LEU A 43 -17.80 21.91 -12.36
CA LEU A 43 -18.45 23.09 -12.94
C LEU A 43 -18.27 23.14 -14.46
N GLU A 44 -17.06 22.91 -14.95
CA GLU A 44 -16.75 22.87 -16.39
C GLU A 44 -17.54 21.76 -17.10
N VAL A 45 -17.52 20.55 -16.52
CA VAL A 45 -18.29 19.39 -17.02
C VAL A 45 -19.79 19.66 -17.03
N GLY A 46 -20.34 20.25 -15.98
CA GLY A 46 -21.77 20.52 -15.85
C GLY A 46 -22.27 21.65 -16.74
N SER A 47 -21.39 22.58 -17.09
CA SER A 47 -21.71 23.71 -17.97
C SER A 47 -21.66 23.33 -19.45
N ASP A 48 -21.00 22.22 -19.80
CA ASP A 48 -20.88 21.75 -21.17
C ASP A 48 -21.97 20.69 -21.51
N PRO A 49 -22.95 21.03 -22.37
CA PRO A 49 -24.02 20.12 -22.74
C PRO A 49 -23.54 18.89 -23.53
N ALA A 50 -22.39 18.95 -24.20
CA ALA A 50 -21.82 17.80 -24.91
C ALA A 50 -21.32 16.74 -23.91
N VAL A 51 -20.67 17.18 -22.82
CA VAL A 51 -20.16 16.31 -21.77
C VAL A 51 -21.31 15.71 -20.96
N VAL A 52 -22.29 16.53 -20.57
CA VAL A 52 -23.47 16.06 -19.82
C VAL A 52 -24.29 15.07 -20.65
N GLY A 53 -24.55 15.37 -21.92
CA GLY A 53 -25.25 14.48 -22.83
C GLY A 53 -24.50 13.19 -23.15
N GLY A 54 -23.16 13.22 -23.08
CA GLY A 54 -22.25 12.12 -23.36
C GLY A 54 -21.86 11.24 -22.16
N MET A 55 -22.39 11.50 -20.96
CA MET A 55 -21.91 10.88 -19.71
C MET A 55 -21.87 9.35 -19.74
N ALA A 56 -22.87 8.70 -20.34
CA ALA A 56 -22.90 7.23 -20.50
C ALA A 56 -21.75 6.73 -21.38
N THR A 57 -21.43 7.46 -22.45
CA THR A 57 -20.32 7.16 -23.36
C THR A 57 -18.99 7.35 -22.65
N LEU A 58 -18.80 8.45 -21.92
CA LEU A 58 -17.59 8.73 -21.14
C LEU A 58 -17.36 7.66 -20.07
N GLY A 59 -18.43 7.24 -19.36
CA GLY A 59 -18.38 6.16 -18.39
C GLY A 59 -17.98 4.82 -19.02
N ARG A 60 -18.53 4.48 -20.19
CA ARG A 60 -18.14 3.28 -20.95
C ARG A 60 -16.67 3.33 -21.36
N THR A 61 -16.21 4.47 -21.88
CA THR A 61 -14.80 4.68 -22.25
C THR A 61 -13.88 4.48 -21.06
N ALA A 62 -14.19 5.12 -19.94
CA ALA A 62 -13.45 4.98 -18.68
C ALA A 62 -13.42 3.52 -18.21
N PHE A 63 -14.54 2.80 -18.32
CA PHE A 63 -14.65 1.40 -17.90
C PHE A 63 -13.77 0.49 -18.75
N VAL A 64 -13.77 0.67 -20.08
CA VAL A 64 -12.92 -0.12 -20.98
C VAL A 64 -11.45 0.11 -20.69
N ILE A 65 -11.01 1.38 -20.53
CA ILE A 65 -9.61 1.68 -20.16
C ILE A 65 -9.28 1.03 -18.81
N PHE A 66 -10.14 1.20 -17.81
CA PHE A 66 -9.98 0.60 -16.47
C PHE A 66 -9.77 -0.92 -16.54
N VAL A 67 -10.65 -1.65 -17.22
CA VAL A 67 -10.59 -3.13 -17.30
C VAL A 67 -9.26 -3.58 -17.90
N PHE A 68 -8.88 -3.00 -19.03
CA PHE A 68 -7.66 -3.38 -19.73
C PHE A 68 -6.40 -2.97 -18.95
N SER A 69 -6.38 -1.78 -18.36
CA SER A 69 -5.29 -1.31 -17.51
C SER A 69 -5.07 -2.20 -16.28
N VAL A 70 -6.15 -2.57 -15.59
CA VAL A 70 -6.08 -3.45 -14.42
C VAL A 70 -5.67 -4.87 -14.82
N ALA A 71 -6.23 -5.41 -15.90
CA ALA A 71 -5.84 -6.71 -16.43
C ALA A 71 -4.36 -6.75 -16.80
N GLY A 72 -3.85 -5.71 -17.47
CA GLY A 72 -2.45 -5.56 -17.82
C GLY A 72 -1.53 -5.52 -16.58
N SER A 73 -1.91 -4.78 -15.54
CA SER A 73 -1.14 -4.74 -14.28
C SER A 73 -1.16 -6.07 -13.52
N ILE A 74 -2.31 -6.77 -13.51
CA ILE A 74 -2.41 -8.12 -12.93
C ILE A 74 -1.47 -9.07 -13.67
N GLY A 75 -1.52 -9.10 -15.00
CA GLY A 75 -0.70 -9.98 -15.83
C GLY A 75 0.80 -9.76 -15.64
N ALA A 76 1.24 -8.50 -15.66
CA ALA A 76 2.65 -8.14 -15.48
C ALA A 76 3.16 -8.51 -14.07
N SER A 77 2.39 -8.20 -13.03
CA SER A 77 2.77 -8.47 -11.63
C SER A 77 2.67 -9.94 -11.26
N TRP A 78 1.73 -10.68 -11.85
CA TRP A 78 1.64 -12.13 -11.74
C TRP A 78 2.84 -12.83 -12.38
N LEU A 79 3.30 -12.35 -13.54
CA LEU A 79 4.51 -12.87 -14.18
C LEU A 79 5.74 -12.62 -13.30
N LEU A 80 5.86 -11.43 -12.72
CA LEU A 80 6.91 -11.11 -11.74
C LEU A 80 6.85 -12.06 -10.54
N TRP A 81 5.66 -12.27 -9.98
CA TRP A 81 5.44 -13.19 -8.87
C TRP A 81 5.89 -14.62 -9.18
N ARG A 82 5.52 -15.14 -10.36
CA ARG A 82 5.96 -16.47 -10.82
C ARG A 82 7.48 -16.58 -10.94
N ARG A 83 8.14 -15.56 -11.48
CA ARG A 83 9.62 -15.54 -11.61
C ARG A 83 10.33 -15.50 -10.27
N ILE A 84 9.79 -14.77 -9.30
CA ILE A 84 10.37 -14.71 -7.95
C ILE A 84 10.18 -16.05 -7.24
N ARG A 85 8.96 -16.61 -7.25
CA ARG A 85 8.66 -17.88 -6.57
C ARG A 85 9.40 -19.07 -7.19
N GLY A 86 9.52 -19.13 -8.52
CA GLY A 86 10.26 -20.20 -9.20
C GLY A 86 11.75 -20.24 -8.88
N ARG A 87 12.37 -19.08 -8.65
CA ARG A 87 13.79 -18.98 -8.26
C ARG A 87 14.06 -19.38 -6.80
N SER A 88 13.07 -19.22 -5.92
CA SER A 88 13.18 -19.68 -4.52
C SER A 88 13.09 -21.20 -4.42
N ALA A 89 12.38 -21.87 -5.33
CA ALA A 89 12.33 -23.33 -5.40
C ALA A 89 13.60 -23.96 -5.99
N SER A 90 14.26 -23.28 -6.92
CA SER A 90 15.52 -23.76 -7.54
C SER A 90 16.78 -23.44 -6.72
N GLY A 91 16.67 -22.68 -5.63
CA GLY A 91 17.80 -22.21 -4.82
C GLY A 91 18.20 -23.14 -3.67
N THR A 92 17.53 -24.29 -3.50
CA THR A 92 17.74 -25.21 -2.37
C THR A 92 18.42 -26.53 -2.77
N GLU A 93 18.78 -26.75 -4.03
CA GLU A 93 19.47 -27.96 -4.52
C GLU A 93 20.90 -27.72 -5.02
N GLY A 94 21.64 -26.76 -4.42
CA GLY A 94 22.90 -26.27 -4.99
C GLY A 94 24.12 -26.13 -4.07
N THR A 95 24.05 -26.52 -2.79
CA THR A 95 25.22 -26.38 -1.90
C THR A 95 25.22 -27.44 -0.80
N GLY A 96 25.72 -28.63 -1.15
CA GLY A 96 25.82 -29.75 -0.21
C GLY A 96 26.60 -30.94 -0.77
N ALA A 97 27.68 -30.70 -1.51
CA ALA A 97 28.64 -31.74 -1.85
C ALA A 97 30.00 -31.36 -1.25
N ASN A 98 30.23 -31.82 -0.02
CA ASN A 98 31.56 -31.82 0.59
C ASN A 98 32.09 -33.26 0.50
N PRO A 99 33.20 -33.53 -0.20
CA PRO A 99 33.78 -34.86 -0.24
C PRO A 99 34.68 -35.03 1.00
N ALA A 100 34.10 -35.46 2.11
CA ALA A 100 34.88 -35.85 3.29
C ALA A 100 35.21 -37.35 3.21
N SER A 101 36.42 -37.63 2.72
CA SER A 101 37.36 -38.65 3.23
C SER A 101 36.76 -39.91 3.87
N ALA A 102 36.59 -40.97 3.09
CA ALA A 102 36.49 -42.33 3.61
C ALA A 102 37.90 -42.88 3.88
N GLY A 103 38.42 -42.63 5.09
CA GLY A 103 39.57 -43.33 5.64
C GLY A 103 39.10 -44.56 6.41
N SER A 104 39.23 -45.74 5.81
CA SER A 104 38.98 -47.02 6.49
C SER A 104 40.13 -47.32 7.45
N VAL A 105 39.90 -47.22 8.75
CA VAL A 105 40.80 -47.79 9.76
C VAL A 105 40.16 -49.06 10.31
N SER A 106 40.85 -50.16 10.02
CA SER A 106 40.64 -51.50 10.56
C SER A 106 40.92 -51.51 12.07
N GLY A 107 39.89 -51.86 12.86
CA GLY A 107 40.01 -52.19 14.28
C GLY A 107 39.41 -53.57 14.53
N ARG A 108 40.24 -54.50 14.98
CA ARG A 108 39.96 -55.91 15.30
C ARG A 108 39.76 -56.04 16.81
N GLU A 109 39.13 -57.15 17.22
CA GLU A 109 38.95 -57.68 18.60
C GLU A 109 37.65 -57.24 19.31
N LEU A 110 36.91 -58.03 20.09
CA LEU A 110 36.96 -59.44 20.52
C LEU A 110 35.52 -59.82 20.97
N GLY A 111 35.17 -61.11 21.03
CA GLY A 111 33.79 -61.61 21.17
C GLY A 111 33.22 -61.78 22.59
N THR A 112 32.15 -62.59 22.64
CA THR A 112 31.30 -63.03 23.79
C THR A 112 30.20 -62.03 24.18
N GLY A 113 28.91 -62.35 24.34
CA GLY A 113 28.10 -63.57 24.23
C GLY A 113 26.72 -63.29 24.87
N GLY A 114 25.65 -63.94 24.39
CA GLY A 114 24.50 -64.35 25.20
C GLY A 114 23.23 -63.47 25.26
N GLY A 115 22.11 -64.06 24.78
CA GLY A 115 20.71 -63.96 25.29
C GLY A 115 20.02 -62.58 25.27
N GLY A 116 18.75 -62.40 24.92
CA GLY A 116 17.60 -63.28 24.70
C GLY A 116 16.31 -62.49 25.01
N CYS A 117 15.26 -62.77 24.23
CA CYS A 117 13.82 -62.68 24.55
C CYS A 117 13.07 -61.34 24.83
N GLY A 118 11.89 -61.24 24.19
CA GLY A 118 10.65 -60.64 24.74
C GLY A 118 10.14 -59.43 23.94
N ALA A 119 9.09 -59.53 23.10
CA ALA A 119 7.64 -59.53 23.44
C ALA A 119 7.18 -58.15 23.99
N ASN A 120 6.10 -57.46 23.58
CA ASN A 120 4.82 -57.74 22.92
C ASN A 120 4.25 -56.36 22.44
N CYS A 121 3.57 -56.23 21.29
CA CYS A 121 2.08 -56.26 21.12
C CYS A 121 1.32 -55.31 22.06
N SER A 122 0.24 -54.59 21.73
CA SER A 122 -0.66 -54.36 20.59
C SER A 122 -1.68 -53.31 21.09
N SER A 123 -2.12 -52.32 20.30
CA SER A 123 -3.43 -52.24 19.60
C SER A 123 -4.70 -51.96 20.44
N GLY A 124 -5.56 -51.07 19.93
CA GLY A 124 -7.01 -50.93 20.20
C GLY A 124 -7.39 -49.97 21.33
N THR A 125 -7.93 -48.75 21.15
CA THR A 125 -9.19 -48.24 20.54
C THR A 125 -10.49 -48.57 21.31
N VAL A 126 -11.30 -47.51 21.54
CA VAL A 126 -12.79 -47.40 21.51
C VAL A 126 -13.51 -46.91 22.80
N ALA A 127 -14.29 -45.81 22.61
CA ALA A 127 -15.57 -45.35 23.24
C ALA A 127 -15.63 -45.09 24.76
N ASP A 128 -16.56 -44.32 25.35
CA ASP A 128 -17.53 -43.24 25.04
C ASP A 128 -18.09 -42.82 26.43
N ILE A 129 -18.97 -41.81 26.46
CA ILE A 129 -20.06 -41.56 27.46
C ILE A 129 -19.78 -40.54 28.60
N SER A 130 -20.39 -39.37 28.39
CA SER A 130 -21.21 -38.51 29.29
C SER A 130 -21.13 -38.61 30.82
N SER A 131 -21.00 -37.44 31.47
CA SER A 131 -21.85 -37.02 32.60
C SER A 131 -21.60 -35.55 33.00
N GLU A 132 -22.69 -34.83 33.27
CA GLU A 132 -22.78 -33.46 33.77
C GLU A 132 -22.07 -33.24 35.13
N THR A 133 -21.85 -31.98 35.54
CA THR A 133 -22.24 -31.38 36.84
C THR A 133 -21.44 -30.10 37.13
N PHE A 134 -22.14 -28.95 37.24
CA PHE A 134 -21.68 -27.72 37.91
C PHE A 134 -21.73 -27.92 39.44
N PRO A 135 -20.84 -27.26 40.23
CA PRO A 135 -21.29 -26.02 40.86
C PRO A 135 -20.19 -24.94 41.05
N ASN A 136 -20.65 -23.69 41.04
CA ASN A 136 -19.93 -22.50 41.52
C ASN A 136 -19.93 -22.46 43.06
N PRO A 137 -18.94 -21.84 43.73
CA PRO A 137 -19.33 -20.78 44.67
C PRO A 137 -18.34 -19.59 44.82
N ALA A 138 -18.93 -18.47 45.26
CA ALA A 138 -18.40 -17.42 46.14
C ALA A 138 -17.22 -16.55 45.65
N ALA A 139 -17.43 -15.27 45.31
CA ALA A 139 -17.68 -14.12 46.20
C ALA A 139 -16.44 -13.59 46.92
N CYS A 140 -15.95 -12.43 46.48
CA CYS A 140 -15.40 -11.37 47.33
C CYS A 140 -15.61 -10.04 46.59
N GLY A 141 -16.55 -9.24 47.09
CA GLY A 141 -16.78 -7.88 46.64
C GLY A 141 -15.96 -6.87 47.45
N ALA A 142 -15.59 -5.77 46.80
CA ALA A 142 -15.41 -4.48 47.44
C ALA A 142 -15.77 -3.40 46.41
N SER A 143 -16.89 -2.74 46.68
CA SER A 143 -17.47 -1.60 45.98
C SER A 143 -16.90 -0.27 46.50
N CYS A 144 -16.79 0.76 45.65
CA CYS A 144 -17.11 2.16 45.98
C CYS A 144 -17.23 3.04 44.71
N SER A 145 -18.05 4.08 44.83
CA SER A 145 -18.85 4.79 43.81
C SER A 145 -18.19 5.96 43.03
N ALA A 146 -18.90 6.42 41.99
CA ALA A 146 -18.82 7.67 41.18
C ALA A 146 -18.67 8.98 42.00
N GLU A 147 -18.25 10.18 41.54
CA GLU A 147 -17.80 10.92 40.31
C GLU A 147 -17.21 12.30 40.81
N PRO A 148 -16.80 13.37 40.05
CA PRO A 148 -16.38 13.56 38.63
C PRO A 148 -15.09 14.43 38.43
N SER A 149 -14.75 14.72 37.16
CA SER A 149 -14.00 15.90 36.59
C SER A 149 -12.47 15.85 36.32
N ASP A 150 -12.16 16.20 35.05
CA ASP A 150 -11.02 16.93 34.48
C ASP A 150 -9.60 16.34 34.31
N SER A 151 -9.25 16.26 33.00
CA SER A 151 -7.99 16.72 32.39
C SER A 151 -6.76 15.80 32.35
N ALA A 152 -5.96 16.03 31.29
CA ALA A 152 -4.62 15.50 30.99
C ALA A 152 -4.51 14.11 30.34
N VAL A 153 -4.58 14.13 29.01
CA VAL A 153 -3.97 13.14 28.10
C VAL A 153 -2.45 13.20 28.24
N GLY A 154 -1.83 12.17 28.84
CA GLY A 154 -0.39 11.96 28.87
C GLY A 154 0.01 10.72 28.07
N ARG A 155 0.45 10.92 26.82
CA ARG A 155 1.09 9.86 26.01
C ARG A 155 2.47 9.53 26.59
N VAL A 156 2.68 8.27 26.95
CA VAL A 156 4.02 7.73 27.23
C VAL A 156 4.70 7.43 25.88
N SER A 157 5.72 8.21 25.55
CA SER A 157 6.68 7.93 24.48
C SER A 157 7.96 7.37 25.11
N CYS A 158 8.38 6.18 24.70
CA CYS A 158 9.72 5.65 24.99
C CYS A 158 10.57 5.77 23.72
N SER A 159 11.60 6.61 23.78
CA SER A 159 12.74 6.61 22.84
C SER A 159 13.98 6.16 23.62
N PRO A 160 14.81 5.24 23.10
CA PRO A 160 16.14 5.01 23.65
C PRO A 160 17.18 5.83 22.87
N GLU A 161 17.97 6.64 23.57
CA GLU A 161 19.24 7.17 23.07
C GLU A 161 20.43 6.34 23.58
N PRO A 162 21.55 6.32 22.84
CA PRO A 162 22.61 5.34 23.00
C PRO A 162 23.74 5.79 23.94
N SER A 163 24.35 4.78 24.56
CA SER A 163 25.53 4.80 25.42
C SER A 163 26.84 4.97 24.67
N GLU A 164 27.83 5.64 25.28
CA GLU A 164 29.26 5.29 25.20
C GLU A 164 30.10 5.98 26.32
N PRO A 165 31.37 5.59 26.60
CA PRO A 165 31.73 4.95 27.89
C PRO A 165 32.92 5.61 28.63
N ALA A 166 33.15 5.31 29.92
CA ALA A 166 34.49 5.31 30.53
C ALA A 166 34.53 4.92 32.03
N LEU A 167 35.48 4.03 32.33
CA LEU A 167 36.39 4.04 33.50
C LEU A 167 35.82 4.08 34.93
N PHE A 168 35.85 2.92 35.62
CA PHE A 168 36.56 2.82 36.91
C PHE A 168 36.94 1.37 37.23
N ARG A 169 38.12 1.20 37.83
CA ARG A 169 38.79 -0.08 38.14
C ARG A 169 38.47 -0.57 39.57
N ALA A 170 38.24 -1.88 39.67
CA ALA A 170 38.70 -2.84 40.72
C ALA A 170 38.11 -2.75 42.17
N PRO A 171 38.21 -3.80 43.02
CA PRO A 171 38.94 -5.07 42.84
C PRO A 171 38.15 -6.38 43.15
N CYS A 172 38.76 -7.50 42.74
CA CYS A 172 38.32 -8.88 42.97
C CYS A 172 38.37 -9.32 44.45
N SER A 173 37.55 -10.31 44.79
CA SER A 173 37.76 -11.26 45.90
C SER A 173 37.27 -12.66 45.47
N PRO A 174 37.95 -13.76 45.86
CA PRO A 174 37.73 -15.10 45.32
C PRO A 174 36.88 -16.02 46.25
N GLN A 175 36.55 -17.23 45.74
CA GLN A 175 35.82 -18.37 46.35
C GLN A 175 34.30 -18.31 46.11
N SER A 176 33.59 -19.35 45.69
CA SER A 176 33.73 -20.79 45.92
C SER A 176 32.96 -21.60 44.85
N SER A 177 33.24 -22.89 44.83
CA SER A 177 32.79 -23.97 43.96
C SER A 177 31.30 -24.36 44.09
N GLU A 178 30.63 -24.62 42.96
CA GLU A 178 29.68 -25.75 42.73
C GLU A 178 29.14 -25.73 41.27
N PRO A 179 29.00 -26.88 40.58
CA PRO A 179 28.34 -26.95 39.27
C PRO A 179 26.85 -27.27 39.47
N THR A 180 26.01 -26.25 39.62
CA THR A 180 24.55 -26.43 39.60
C THR A 180 24.07 -26.61 38.16
N ALA A 181 23.44 -27.75 37.91
CA ALA A 181 22.78 -28.08 36.66
C ALA A 181 21.72 -27.00 36.32
N CYS A 182 21.85 -26.34 35.17
CA CYS A 182 20.80 -25.48 34.62
C CYS A 182 19.64 -26.35 34.13
N GLU A 183 18.54 -26.39 34.86
CA GLU A 183 17.25 -26.73 34.28
C GLU A 183 16.88 -25.70 33.19
N PRO A 184 16.32 -26.12 32.04
CA PRO A 184 15.85 -25.18 31.04
C PRO A 184 14.52 -24.56 31.50
N THR A 185 14.54 -23.28 31.84
CA THR A 185 13.34 -22.46 32.06
C THR A 185 12.48 -22.46 30.79
N PRO A 186 11.17 -22.79 30.85
CA PRO A 186 10.32 -22.71 29.67
C PRO A 186 10.20 -21.25 29.21
N ALA A 187 10.39 -21.04 27.91
CA ALA A 187 10.26 -19.73 27.28
C ALA A 187 8.85 -19.16 27.54
N PRO A 188 8.71 -17.85 27.83
CA PRO A 188 7.41 -17.24 28.05
C PRO A 188 6.57 -17.40 26.78
N ALA A 189 5.38 -17.97 26.93
CA ALA A 189 4.41 -18.10 25.85
C ALA A 189 4.13 -16.72 25.24
N CYS A 190 4.25 -16.62 23.91
CA CYS A 190 3.87 -15.41 23.19
C CYS A 190 2.39 -15.10 23.48
N PRO A 191 2.03 -13.86 23.84
CA PRO A 191 0.63 -13.51 23.98
C PRO A 191 -0.07 -13.73 22.63
N ALA A 192 -1.15 -14.50 22.67
CA ALA A 192 -1.99 -14.74 21.51
C ALA A 192 -2.41 -13.40 20.92
N SER A 193 -2.12 -13.19 19.63
CA SER A 193 -2.57 -12.01 18.91
C SER A 193 -4.09 -11.94 18.94
N ASP A 194 -4.65 -10.86 19.48
CA ASP A 194 -6.09 -10.59 19.42
C ASP A 194 -6.62 -10.75 17.99
N PRO A 195 -7.82 -11.31 17.79
CA PRO A 195 -8.44 -11.38 16.48
C PRO A 195 -8.63 -9.97 15.93
N GLU A 196 -7.87 -9.60 14.91
CA GLU A 196 -7.97 -8.30 14.27
C GLU A 196 -9.40 -8.10 13.77
N LYS A 197 -10.10 -7.10 14.33
CA LYS A 197 -11.48 -6.75 13.93
C LYS A 197 -11.53 -6.54 12.42
N PRO A 198 -12.57 -7.05 11.71
CA PRO A 198 -12.70 -6.83 10.28
C PRO A 198 -12.68 -5.32 10.02
N LEU A 199 -11.70 -4.90 9.22
CA LEU A 199 -11.48 -3.52 8.86
C LEU A 199 -12.79 -2.93 8.30
N SER A 200 -13.23 -1.80 8.84
CA SER A 200 -14.41 -1.11 8.33
C SER A 200 -14.09 -0.52 6.94
N MET A 201 -14.35 -1.30 5.88
CA MET A 201 -14.23 -0.88 4.47
C MET A 201 -14.93 0.46 4.21
N TRP A 202 -15.99 0.75 4.96
CA TRP A 202 -16.71 2.01 4.94
C TRP A 202 -15.81 3.22 5.20
N ASN A 203 -14.87 3.12 6.15
CA ASN A 203 -13.96 4.23 6.45
C ASN A 203 -12.94 4.49 5.33
N ALA A 204 -12.54 3.45 4.59
CA ALA A 204 -11.70 3.61 3.40
C ALA A 204 -12.49 4.27 2.26
N LEU A 205 -13.72 3.81 2.00
CA LEU A 205 -14.58 4.35 0.93
C LEU A 205 -15.02 5.80 1.16
N LYS A 206 -15.15 6.24 2.42
CA LYS A 206 -15.52 7.63 2.76
C LYS A 206 -14.58 8.65 2.10
N GLY A 207 -13.28 8.37 2.06
CA GLY A 207 -12.29 9.29 1.49
C GLY A 207 -12.56 9.59 0.02
N SER A 208 -12.70 8.54 -0.79
CA SER A 208 -12.97 8.65 -2.22
C SER A 208 -14.37 9.22 -2.51
N LEU A 209 -15.35 8.92 -1.65
CA LEU A 209 -16.71 9.43 -1.81
C LEU A 209 -16.81 10.95 -1.62
N VAL A 210 -15.99 11.53 -0.73
CA VAL A 210 -15.93 12.99 -0.56
C VAL A 210 -15.48 13.67 -1.85
N ILE A 211 -14.49 13.11 -2.54
CA ILE A 211 -13.97 13.66 -3.80
C ILE A 211 -15.05 13.61 -4.90
N VAL A 212 -15.73 12.48 -5.04
CA VAL A 212 -16.86 12.35 -5.98
C VAL A 212 -17.96 13.35 -5.63
N ALA A 213 -18.24 13.59 -4.35
CA ALA A 213 -19.26 14.55 -3.92
C ALA A 213 -18.92 16.00 -4.32
N PHE A 214 -17.67 16.44 -4.17
CA PHE A 214 -17.23 17.76 -4.63
C PHE A 214 -17.32 17.92 -6.15
N PHE A 215 -16.93 16.89 -6.91
CA PHE A 215 -17.08 16.88 -8.36
C PHE A 215 -18.56 16.98 -8.77
N VAL A 216 -19.43 16.16 -8.19
CA VAL A 216 -20.88 16.18 -8.46
C VAL A 216 -21.50 17.52 -8.08
N ALA A 217 -21.11 18.11 -6.95
CA ALA A 217 -21.55 19.45 -6.56
C ALA A 217 -21.15 20.50 -7.60
N GLY A 218 -19.94 20.39 -8.17
CA GLY A 218 -19.50 21.19 -9.30
C GLY A 218 -20.40 21.01 -10.52
N CYS A 219 -20.66 19.76 -10.93
CA CYS A 219 -21.53 19.46 -12.07
C CYS A 219 -22.92 20.07 -11.92
N VAL A 220 -23.53 19.92 -10.74
CA VAL A 220 -24.85 20.51 -10.44
C VAL A 220 -24.79 22.03 -10.51
N ALA A 221 -23.77 22.65 -9.95
CA ALA A 221 -23.62 24.11 -10.00
C ALA A 221 -23.42 24.63 -11.44
N GLY A 222 -22.75 23.86 -12.29
CA GLY A 222 -22.52 24.19 -13.71
C GLY A 222 -23.81 24.11 -14.52
N LEU A 223 -24.62 23.09 -14.27
CA LEU A 223 -25.94 22.92 -14.89
C LEU A 223 -26.88 24.10 -14.61
N PHE A 224 -26.83 24.66 -13.41
CA PHE A 224 -27.64 25.82 -13.02
C PHE A 224 -27.02 27.17 -13.43
N ALA A 225 -25.88 27.17 -14.14
CA ALA A 225 -25.11 28.37 -14.48
C ALA A 225 -24.87 29.29 -13.25
N LEU A 226 -24.73 28.70 -12.06
CA LEU A 226 -24.62 29.44 -10.79
C LEU A 226 -23.32 30.25 -10.70
N VAL A 227 -22.35 29.96 -11.56
CA VAL A 227 -21.05 30.65 -11.64
C VAL A 227 -20.74 30.98 -13.10
N PRO A 228 -20.58 32.27 -13.48
CA PRO A 228 -20.13 32.64 -14.82
C PRO A 228 -18.65 32.25 -14.98
N PHE A 229 -18.40 31.16 -15.71
CA PHE A 229 -17.06 30.71 -16.05
C PHE A 229 -16.54 31.49 -17.27
N ASP A 230 -15.85 32.59 -17.01
CA ASP A 230 -15.19 33.40 -18.03
C ASP A 230 -13.74 32.94 -18.27
N VAL A 231 -13.02 33.51 -19.24
CA VAL A 231 -11.60 33.28 -19.55
C VAL A 231 -10.67 33.49 -18.32
N ALA A 232 -11.18 34.15 -17.28
CA ALA A 232 -10.54 34.24 -15.97
C ALA A 232 -10.46 32.88 -15.24
N GLY A 233 -11.47 32.01 -15.37
CA GLY A 233 -11.53 30.69 -14.75
C GLY A 233 -10.44 29.73 -15.24
N ALA A 234 -10.14 29.74 -16.55
CA ALA A 234 -9.07 28.93 -17.14
C ALA A 234 -7.70 29.29 -16.56
N ARG A 235 -7.38 30.59 -16.46
CA ARG A 235 -6.11 31.07 -15.86
C ARG A 235 -6.02 30.73 -14.38
N VAL A 236 -7.13 30.82 -13.64
CA VAL A 236 -7.19 30.42 -12.23
C VAL A 236 -6.93 28.93 -12.08
N SER A 237 -7.56 28.07 -12.89
CA SER A 237 -7.33 26.61 -12.87
C SER A 237 -5.86 26.26 -13.07
N THR A 238 -5.20 26.87 -14.07
CA THR A 238 -3.77 26.65 -14.32
C THR A 238 -2.88 27.10 -13.15
N TYR A 239 -3.15 28.25 -12.52
CA TYR A 239 -2.38 28.69 -11.35
C TYR A 239 -2.61 27.81 -10.12
N VAL A 240 -3.85 27.36 -9.90
CA VAL A 240 -4.18 26.45 -8.80
C VAL A 240 -3.55 25.07 -9.05
N LEU A 241 -3.46 24.61 -10.30
CA LEU A 241 -2.72 23.41 -10.70
C LEU A 241 -1.22 23.53 -10.38
N TYR A 242 -0.61 24.66 -10.69
CA TYR A 242 0.80 24.91 -10.34
C TYR A 242 1.00 24.96 -8.82
N ALA A 243 0.08 25.56 -8.07
CA ALA A 243 0.12 25.53 -6.61
C ALA A 243 0.03 24.11 -6.06
N LEU A 244 -0.86 23.26 -6.62
CA LEU A 244 -0.95 21.84 -6.27
C LEU A 244 0.38 21.13 -6.54
N MET A 245 0.99 21.34 -7.72
CA MET A 245 2.27 20.72 -8.07
C MET A 245 3.40 21.14 -7.16
N PHE A 246 3.45 22.41 -6.79
CA PHE A 246 4.41 22.89 -5.82
C PHE A 246 4.21 22.20 -4.47
N CYS A 247 2.98 22.11 -3.97
CA CYS A 247 2.68 21.47 -2.69
C CYS A 247 2.97 19.96 -2.69
N VAL A 248 2.67 19.27 -3.79
CA VAL A 248 3.05 17.87 -4.01
C VAL A 248 4.58 17.74 -3.97
N GLY A 249 5.30 18.61 -4.68
CA GLY A 249 6.76 18.69 -4.61
C GLY A 249 7.28 18.90 -3.18
N VAL A 250 6.70 19.83 -2.42
CA VAL A 250 7.06 20.07 -1.01
C VAL A 250 6.86 18.83 -0.15
N THR A 251 5.74 18.12 -0.33
CA THR A 251 5.45 16.88 0.41
C THR A 251 6.48 15.80 0.09
N LEU A 252 6.83 15.65 -1.19
CA LEU A 252 7.86 14.72 -1.65
C LEU A 252 9.25 15.05 -1.10
N GLY A 253 9.60 16.35 -1.05
CA GLY A 253 10.89 16.80 -0.51
C GLY A 253 11.01 16.63 1.01
N HIS A 254 9.88 16.58 1.72
CA HIS A 254 9.85 16.51 3.19
C HIS A 254 9.94 15.08 3.74
N ASP A 255 9.51 14.06 2.99
CA ASP A 255 9.41 12.69 3.49
C ASP A 255 10.71 11.89 3.31
N GLU A 256 11.61 12.03 4.29
CA GLU A 256 12.90 11.34 4.34
C GLU A 256 12.78 9.88 4.79
N THR A 257 11.61 9.50 5.30
CA THR A 257 11.32 8.11 5.63
C THR A 257 11.10 7.26 4.38
N LEU A 258 10.74 7.87 3.24
CA LEU A 258 10.71 7.20 1.94
C LEU A 258 12.10 6.74 1.53
N ALA A 259 13.11 7.61 1.61
CA ALA A 259 14.49 7.29 1.28
C ALA A 259 15.03 6.14 2.17
N GLY A 260 14.70 6.15 3.46
CA GLY A 260 15.03 5.07 4.39
C GLY A 260 14.31 3.75 4.10
N ARG A 261 13.03 3.77 3.72
CA ARG A 261 12.22 2.59 3.36
C ARG A 261 12.67 1.96 2.03
N VAL A 262 13.04 2.78 1.04
CA VAL A 262 13.58 2.33 -0.25
C VAL A 262 14.87 1.52 -0.04
N ARG A 263 15.74 1.98 0.87
CA ARG A 263 17.05 1.34 1.12
C ARG A 263 16.96 -0.04 1.78
N ARG A 264 15.81 -0.40 2.35
CA ARG A 264 15.56 -1.69 3.00
C ARG A 264 14.72 -2.66 2.16
N LEU A 265 14.31 -2.26 0.96
CA LEU A 265 13.47 -3.09 0.10
C LEU A 265 14.31 -4.13 -0.66
N ASP A 266 13.80 -5.35 -0.79
CA ASP A 266 14.39 -6.32 -1.69
C ASP A 266 14.35 -5.80 -3.14
N PRO A 267 15.48 -5.77 -3.86
CA PRO A 267 15.54 -5.25 -5.23
C PRO A 267 14.57 -5.93 -6.20
N ARG A 268 14.20 -7.20 -5.91
CA ARG A 268 13.22 -7.97 -6.70
C ARG A 268 11.79 -7.44 -6.54
N LEU A 269 11.44 -6.98 -5.34
CA LEU A 269 10.13 -6.40 -5.04
C LEU A 269 10.07 -4.92 -5.46
N ALA A 270 11.23 -4.25 -5.55
CA ALA A 270 11.32 -2.89 -6.09
C ALA A 270 10.93 -2.80 -7.58
N LEU A 271 10.94 -3.93 -8.30
CA LEU A 271 10.50 -3.98 -9.70
C LEU A 271 8.97 -3.91 -9.85
N LEU A 272 8.21 -4.12 -8.77
CA LEU A 272 6.75 -4.15 -8.82
C LEU A 272 6.12 -2.88 -9.40
N PRO A 273 6.42 -1.65 -8.92
CA PRO A 273 5.84 -0.44 -9.51
C PRO A 273 6.17 -0.28 -11.00
N VAL A 274 7.35 -0.72 -11.46
CA VAL A 274 7.69 -0.72 -12.90
C VAL A 274 6.78 -1.69 -13.68
N MET A 275 6.58 -2.91 -13.16
CA MET A 275 5.67 -3.88 -13.79
C MET A 275 4.22 -3.40 -13.79
N THR A 276 3.76 -2.76 -12.70
CA THR A 276 2.44 -2.15 -12.64
C THR A 276 2.29 -1.06 -13.68
N ALA A 277 3.28 -0.16 -13.80
CA ALA A 277 3.24 0.93 -14.79
C ALA A 277 3.22 0.38 -16.21
N VAL A 278 4.17 -0.48 -16.57
CA VAL A 278 4.25 -1.09 -17.91
C VAL A 278 2.98 -1.88 -18.24
N GLY A 279 2.50 -2.71 -17.32
CA GLY A 279 1.28 -3.50 -17.52
C GLY A 279 0.05 -2.62 -17.69
N THR A 280 -0.09 -1.58 -16.86
CA THR A 280 -1.21 -0.63 -16.94
C THR A 280 -1.22 0.15 -18.25
N LEU A 281 -0.05 0.64 -18.69
CA LEU A 281 0.10 1.40 -19.93
C LEU A 281 -0.10 0.51 -21.16
N ALA A 282 0.44 -0.71 -21.14
CA ALA A 282 0.20 -1.69 -22.21
C ALA A 282 -1.29 -2.02 -22.30
N GLY A 283 -1.95 -2.26 -21.16
CA GLY A 283 -3.41 -2.44 -21.10
C GLY A 283 -4.16 -1.24 -21.67
N ALA A 284 -3.82 -0.02 -21.25
CA ALA A 284 -4.45 1.20 -21.75
C ALA A 284 -4.28 1.35 -23.28
N ALA A 285 -3.08 1.11 -23.80
CA ALA A 285 -2.82 1.14 -25.24
C ALA A 285 -3.67 0.11 -26.00
N LEU A 286 -3.80 -1.11 -25.45
CA LEU A 286 -4.64 -2.18 -26.02
C LEU A 286 -6.14 -1.89 -25.94
N ALA A 287 -6.58 -0.99 -25.05
CA ALA A 287 -7.97 -0.54 -24.99
C ALA A 287 -8.35 0.37 -26.16
N THR A 288 -7.39 1.13 -26.70
CA THR A 288 -7.60 2.17 -27.72
C THR A 288 -8.39 1.70 -28.96
N PRO A 289 -8.09 0.54 -29.57
CA PRO A 289 -8.84 0.08 -30.76
C PRO A 289 -10.34 -0.13 -30.52
N LEU A 290 -10.76 -0.34 -29.26
CA LEU A 290 -12.15 -0.49 -28.87
C LEU A 290 -12.87 0.84 -28.63
N LEU A 291 -12.12 1.96 -28.67
CA LEU A 291 -12.57 3.29 -28.30
C LEU A 291 -12.28 4.35 -29.39
N PRO A 292 -12.64 4.16 -30.68
CA PRO A 292 -12.65 5.28 -31.62
C PRO A 292 -13.59 6.38 -31.07
N PRO A 293 -13.20 7.65 -30.98
CA PRO A 293 -12.15 8.39 -31.70
C PRO A 293 -10.84 8.67 -30.92
N LEU A 294 -10.60 8.02 -29.78
CA LEU A 294 -9.45 8.34 -28.92
C LEU A 294 -8.12 7.95 -29.55
N ALA A 295 -7.11 8.80 -29.38
CA ALA A 295 -5.74 8.45 -29.70
C ALA A 295 -5.15 7.52 -28.62
N VAL A 296 -4.11 6.76 -28.99
CA VAL A 296 -3.38 5.92 -28.03
C VAL A 296 -2.75 6.77 -26.93
N THR A 297 -2.36 8.01 -27.24
CA THR A 297 -1.82 8.96 -26.27
C THR A 297 -2.86 9.35 -25.21
N ASP A 298 -4.14 9.44 -25.58
CA ASP A 298 -5.23 9.76 -24.63
C ASP A 298 -5.46 8.62 -23.64
N THR A 299 -5.52 7.37 -24.13
CA THR A 299 -5.69 6.20 -23.26
C THR A 299 -4.46 5.98 -22.37
N LEU A 300 -3.25 6.20 -22.90
CA LEU A 300 -2.00 6.17 -22.12
C LEU A 300 -1.95 7.27 -21.06
N ALA A 301 -2.42 8.48 -21.36
CA ALA A 301 -2.53 9.56 -20.37
C ALA A 301 -3.49 9.17 -19.23
N VAL A 302 -4.68 8.66 -19.56
CA VAL A 302 -5.66 8.16 -18.58
C VAL A 302 -5.06 7.03 -17.72
N GLY A 303 -4.41 6.04 -18.35
CA GLY A 303 -3.79 4.91 -17.68
C GLY A 303 -2.61 5.31 -16.76
N SER A 304 -1.90 6.37 -17.13
CA SER A 304 -0.80 6.96 -16.34
C SER A 304 -1.27 7.58 -15.02
N GLY A 305 -2.58 7.72 -14.81
CA GLY A 305 -3.11 8.15 -13.52
C GLY A 305 -2.88 7.15 -12.39
N PHE A 306 -2.72 5.84 -12.70
CA PHE A 306 -2.46 4.76 -11.75
C PHE A 306 -3.33 4.79 -10.46
N GLY A 307 -4.57 5.25 -10.51
CA GLY A 307 -5.43 5.39 -9.33
C GLY A 307 -5.34 6.74 -8.61
N TYR A 308 -4.41 7.64 -8.98
CA TYR A 308 -4.39 9.02 -8.49
C TYR A 308 -5.40 9.87 -9.25
N TYR A 309 -6.69 9.61 -9.06
CA TYR A 309 -7.77 10.25 -9.81
C TYR A 309 -7.79 11.77 -9.62
N SER A 310 -7.54 12.29 -8.42
CA SER A 310 -7.59 13.74 -8.17
C SER A 310 -6.58 14.51 -9.01
N LEU A 311 -5.28 14.22 -8.90
CA LEU A 311 -4.25 14.95 -9.63
C LEU A 311 -4.32 14.66 -11.13
N SER A 312 -4.40 13.39 -11.52
CA SER A 312 -4.33 13.00 -12.94
C SER A 312 -5.49 13.56 -13.76
N SER A 313 -6.72 13.56 -13.23
CA SER A 313 -7.90 14.09 -13.95
C SER A 313 -7.79 15.58 -14.23
N ILE A 314 -7.30 16.37 -13.27
CA ILE A 314 -7.13 17.82 -13.43
C ILE A 314 -6.05 18.11 -14.47
N PHE A 315 -4.93 17.36 -14.44
CA PHE A 315 -3.90 17.47 -15.46
C PHE A 315 -4.44 17.18 -16.86
N ILE A 316 -5.16 16.07 -17.00
CA ILE A 316 -5.71 15.65 -18.29
C ILE A 316 -6.76 16.66 -18.78
N ALA A 317 -7.59 17.20 -17.88
CA ALA A 317 -8.55 18.24 -18.22
C ALA A 317 -7.87 19.50 -18.77
N ASP A 318 -6.80 19.98 -18.13
CA ASP A 318 -6.07 21.18 -18.56
C ASP A 318 -5.38 20.99 -19.92
N PHE A 319 -4.88 19.78 -20.23
CA PHE A 319 -4.18 19.50 -21.50
C PHE A 319 -5.08 19.05 -22.65
N ARG A 320 -6.13 18.28 -22.37
CA ARG A 320 -6.94 17.56 -23.37
C ARG A 320 -8.44 17.81 -23.24
N GLY A 321 -8.86 18.66 -22.30
CA GLY A 321 -10.25 19.06 -22.08
C GLY A 321 -11.00 18.23 -21.04
N ALA A 322 -12.10 18.80 -20.54
CA ALA A 322 -12.91 18.24 -19.45
C ALA A 322 -13.49 16.84 -19.73
N GLU A 323 -13.75 16.49 -21.00
CA GLU A 323 -14.19 15.14 -21.39
C GLU A 323 -13.19 14.07 -20.97
N LEU A 324 -11.93 14.21 -21.40
CA LEU A 324 -10.89 13.23 -21.09
C LEU A 324 -10.50 13.28 -19.61
N GLY A 325 -10.56 14.47 -18.98
CA GLY A 325 -10.41 14.63 -17.54
C GLY A 325 -11.46 13.82 -16.75
N THR A 326 -12.72 13.84 -17.19
CA THR A 326 -13.80 13.04 -16.60
C THR A 326 -13.58 11.55 -16.78
N VAL A 327 -13.17 11.12 -17.98
CA VAL A 327 -12.80 9.72 -18.25
C VAL A 327 -11.68 9.27 -17.31
N ALA A 328 -10.67 10.11 -17.09
CA ALA A 328 -9.56 9.82 -16.19
C ALA A 328 -10.00 9.71 -14.73
N LEU A 329 -10.87 10.61 -14.26
CA LEU A 329 -11.44 10.57 -12.92
C LEU A 329 -12.18 9.26 -12.69
N LEU A 330 -13.13 8.93 -13.58
CA LEU A 330 -13.94 7.72 -13.48
C LEU A 330 -13.07 6.45 -13.54
N CYS A 331 -12.12 6.37 -14.49
CA CYS A 331 -11.24 5.22 -14.65
C CYS A 331 -10.44 4.93 -13.37
N ASN A 332 -9.86 5.96 -12.76
CA ASN A 332 -9.01 5.82 -11.59
C ASN A 332 -9.82 5.60 -10.30
N VAL A 333 -11.02 6.18 -10.18
CA VAL A 333 -11.97 5.86 -9.10
C VAL A 333 -12.43 4.40 -9.20
N MET A 334 -12.76 3.90 -10.40
CA MET A 334 -13.12 2.50 -10.62
C MET A 334 -11.97 1.56 -10.24
N ARG A 335 -10.72 1.91 -10.55
CA ARG A 335 -9.53 1.14 -10.13
C ARG A 335 -9.41 1.04 -8.61
N GLU A 336 -9.65 2.13 -7.87
CA GLU A 336 -9.60 2.12 -6.42
C GLU A 336 -10.73 1.25 -5.82
N ILE A 337 -11.98 1.46 -6.28
CA ILE A 337 -13.14 0.68 -5.83
C ILE A 337 -12.91 -0.81 -6.11
N PHE A 338 -12.44 -1.14 -7.32
CA PHE A 338 -12.10 -2.51 -7.68
C PHE A 338 -11.02 -3.08 -6.75
N THR A 339 -10.00 -2.31 -6.40
CA THR A 339 -8.95 -2.76 -5.49
C THR A 339 -9.49 -3.06 -4.10
N LEU A 340 -10.28 -2.14 -3.53
CA LEU A 340 -10.87 -2.33 -2.20
C LEU A 340 -11.75 -3.59 -2.13
N LEU A 341 -12.45 -3.92 -3.22
CA LEU A 341 -13.35 -5.08 -3.27
C LEU A 341 -12.64 -6.38 -3.66
N ALA A 342 -11.73 -6.33 -4.64
CA ALA A 342 -11.16 -7.51 -5.29
C ALA A 342 -9.77 -7.90 -4.77
N ALA A 343 -9.07 -7.06 -3.99
CA ALA A 343 -7.73 -7.39 -3.48
C ALA A 343 -7.64 -8.76 -2.77
N PRO A 344 -8.59 -9.17 -1.90
CA PRO A 344 -8.57 -10.51 -1.29
C PRO A 344 -8.66 -11.63 -2.32
N LEU A 345 -9.45 -11.45 -3.38
CA LEU A 345 -9.65 -12.44 -4.43
C LEU A 345 -8.42 -12.55 -5.34
N VAL A 346 -7.90 -11.39 -5.78
CA VAL A 346 -6.70 -11.29 -6.62
C VAL A 346 -5.47 -11.82 -5.88
N ALA A 347 -5.35 -11.59 -4.56
CA ALA A 347 -4.27 -12.15 -3.76
C ALA A 347 -4.28 -13.69 -3.78
N ARG A 348 -5.47 -14.30 -3.71
CA ARG A 348 -5.63 -15.77 -3.72
C ARG A 348 -5.34 -16.39 -5.09
N TRP A 349 -5.78 -15.76 -6.18
CA TRP A 349 -5.67 -16.34 -7.52
C TRP A 349 -4.38 -15.94 -8.25
N CYS A 350 -4.01 -14.66 -8.17
CA CYS A 350 -2.90 -14.08 -8.92
C CYS A 350 -1.66 -13.82 -8.05
N GLY A 351 -1.80 -13.96 -6.73
CA GLY A 351 -0.71 -13.77 -5.78
C GLY A 351 -0.66 -12.36 -5.17
N PRO A 352 0.11 -12.18 -4.10
CA PRO A 352 0.14 -10.96 -3.30
C PRO A 352 0.63 -9.75 -4.09
N LEU A 353 1.59 -9.91 -5.01
CA LEU A 353 2.08 -8.80 -5.84
C LEU A 353 1.01 -8.27 -6.80
N ALA A 354 0.14 -9.13 -7.31
CA ALA A 354 -0.98 -8.70 -8.16
C ALA A 354 -2.01 -7.91 -7.34
N ALA A 355 -2.28 -8.31 -6.10
CA ALA A 355 -3.18 -7.57 -5.19
C ALA A 355 -2.65 -6.18 -4.83
N VAL A 356 -1.33 -6.02 -4.69
CA VAL A 356 -0.71 -4.69 -4.58
C VAL A 356 -0.86 -3.92 -5.90
N SER A 357 -0.52 -4.55 -7.03
CA SER A 357 -0.47 -3.90 -8.34
C SER A 357 -1.79 -3.27 -8.80
N ILE A 358 -2.93 -3.89 -8.50
CA ILE A 358 -4.25 -3.35 -8.89
C ILE A 358 -4.53 -2.00 -8.22
N GLY A 359 -4.01 -1.75 -7.02
CA GLY A 359 -4.21 -0.49 -6.28
C GLY A 359 -3.45 0.71 -6.85
N GLY A 360 -2.39 0.48 -7.63
CA GLY A 360 -1.60 1.57 -8.21
C GLY A 360 -1.01 2.52 -7.14
N ALA A 361 -1.18 3.83 -7.32
CA ALA A 361 -0.74 4.85 -6.39
C ALA A 361 -1.43 4.73 -5.02
N THR A 362 -2.66 4.20 -4.95
CA THR A 362 -3.44 4.16 -3.70
C THR A 362 -2.96 3.11 -2.68
N THR A 363 -1.89 2.38 -2.99
CA THR A 363 -1.41 1.26 -2.16
C THR A 363 -0.68 1.70 -0.91
N PHE A 364 -0.36 3.00 -0.78
CA PHE A 364 0.25 3.57 0.43
C PHE A 364 -0.74 4.39 1.28
N ASP A 365 -1.97 4.61 0.82
CA ASP A 365 -2.99 5.40 1.50
C ASP A 365 -4.27 4.59 1.82
N THR A 366 -5.28 4.63 0.96
CA THR A 366 -6.64 4.13 1.17
C THR A 366 -6.72 2.61 1.03
N THR A 367 -5.93 2.02 0.12
CA THR A 367 -5.97 0.57 -0.12
C THR A 367 -4.95 -0.21 0.71
N LEU A 368 -4.01 0.46 1.38
CA LEU A 368 -2.97 -0.16 2.20
C LEU A 368 -3.52 -1.15 3.25
N PRO A 369 -4.56 -0.80 4.04
CA PRO A 369 -5.08 -1.73 5.05
C PRO A 369 -5.70 -2.99 4.44
N VAL A 370 -6.46 -2.85 3.34
CA VAL A 370 -7.09 -3.98 2.64
C VAL A 370 -6.05 -4.87 2.00
N ILE A 371 -5.03 -4.30 1.37
CA ILE A 371 -3.92 -5.04 0.76
C ILE A 371 -3.12 -5.77 1.84
N THR A 372 -2.86 -5.14 2.98
CA THR A 372 -2.13 -5.78 4.09
C THR A 372 -2.91 -6.97 4.66
N GLN A 373 -4.23 -6.85 4.75
CA GLN A 373 -5.10 -7.96 5.17
C GLN A 373 -5.15 -9.09 4.12
N ALA A 374 -5.18 -8.75 2.83
CA ALA A 374 -5.29 -9.70 1.73
C ALA A 374 -3.97 -10.42 1.39
N ALA A 375 -2.86 -9.69 1.33
CA ALA A 375 -1.54 -10.17 0.91
C ALA A 375 -0.65 -10.57 2.10
N GLY A 376 -0.91 -10.03 3.29
CA GLY A 376 -0.16 -10.27 4.52
C GLY A 376 0.79 -9.12 4.90
N LYS A 377 1.13 -9.06 6.20
CA LYS A 377 1.99 -8.02 6.82
C LYS A 377 3.32 -7.75 6.10
N PRO A 378 4.05 -8.75 5.55
CA PRO A 378 5.29 -8.50 4.82
C PRO A 378 5.14 -7.60 3.59
N TYR A 379 3.94 -7.55 2.98
CA TYR A 379 3.68 -6.77 1.78
C TYR A 379 3.26 -5.31 2.07
N ALA A 380 3.11 -4.92 3.34
CA ALA A 380 2.79 -3.54 3.69
C ALA A 380 3.89 -2.56 3.24
N VAL A 381 5.16 -2.90 3.49
CA VAL A 381 6.31 -2.08 3.06
C VAL A 381 6.41 -2.01 1.53
N VAL A 382 6.14 -3.13 0.85
CA VAL A 382 6.09 -3.20 -0.62
C VAL A 382 4.98 -2.30 -1.16
N SER A 383 3.81 -2.30 -0.54
CA SER A 383 2.65 -1.49 -0.94
C SER A 383 2.92 0.00 -0.76
N ILE A 384 3.59 0.37 0.33
CA ILE A 384 4.00 1.76 0.57
C ILE A 384 4.98 2.24 -0.50
N PHE A 385 6.04 1.45 -0.75
CA PHE A 385 7.03 1.79 -1.78
C PHE A 385 6.42 1.84 -3.18
N HIS A 386 5.60 0.85 -3.52
CA HIS A 386 4.90 0.74 -4.80
C HIS A 386 4.05 1.99 -5.06
N GLY A 387 3.18 2.33 -4.11
CA GLY A 387 2.24 3.41 -4.27
C GLY A 387 2.95 4.75 -4.35
N CYS A 388 3.95 4.99 -3.48
CA CYS A 388 4.75 6.21 -3.55
C CYS A 388 5.51 6.36 -4.88
N THR A 389 6.08 5.26 -5.41
CA THR A 389 6.79 5.29 -6.69
C THR A 389 5.85 5.63 -7.85
N LEU A 390 4.64 5.04 -7.86
CA LEU A 390 3.64 5.34 -8.88
C LEU A 390 3.09 6.75 -8.74
N ASP A 391 2.77 7.19 -7.53
CA ASP A 391 2.33 8.54 -7.19
C ASP A 391 3.29 9.60 -7.72
N PHE A 392 4.59 9.40 -7.48
CA PHE A 392 5.64 10.26 -8.02
C PHE A 392 5.68 10.25 -9.55
N SER A 393 5.38 9.12 -10.19
CA SER A 393 5.44 9.00 -11.66
C SER A 393 4.27 9.69 -12.38
N VAL A 394 3.11 9.84 -11.72
CA VAL A 394 1.87 10.35 -12.34
C VAL A 394 2.07 11.71 -13.02
N PRO A 395 2.60 12.76 -12.34
CA PRO A 395 2.76 14.07 -12.97
C PRO A 395 3.72 14.05 -14.15
N PHE A 396 4.64 13.10 -14.24
CA PHE A 396 5.56 13.02 -15.38
C PHE A 396 4.94 12.27 -16.55
N LEU A 397 4.35 11.10 -16.29
CA LEU A 397 3.82 10.23 -17.33
C LEU A 397 2.54 10.80 -17.96
N VAL A 398 1.59 11.28 -17.14
CA VAL A 398 0.37 11.94 -17.64
C VAL A 398 0.76 13.08 -18.57
N THR A 399 1.63 13.96 -18.08
CA THR A 399 2.01 15.16 -18.80
C THR A 399 2.77 14.83 -20.08
N PHE A 400 3.65 13.81 -20.06
CA PHE A 400 4.34 13.32 -21.25
C PHE A 400 3.36 12.88 -22.34
N PHE A 401 2.41 11.99 -22.04
CA PHE A 401 1.44 11.49 -23.03
C PHE A 401 0.42 12.55 -23.47
N CYS A 402 0.09 13.51 -22.59
CA CYS A 402 -0.72 14.66 -22.97
C CYS A 402 -0.03 15.60 -23.98
N THR A 403 1.31 15.58 -24.06
CA THR A 403 2.07 16.44 -24.99
C THR A 403 2.56 15.76 -26.26
N LEU A 404 2.43 14.44 -26.36
CA LEU A 404 2.63 13.72 -27.62
C LEU A 404 1.44 13.94 -28.55
#